data_AF-A0A1S2LT65-F1
#
_entry.id   AF-A0A1S2LT65-F1
#
_cell.length_a   1.000
_cell.length_b   1.000
_cell.length_c   1.000
_cell.angle_alpha   90.00
_cell.angle_beta   90.00
_cell.angle_gamma   90.00
#
_symmetry.space_group_name_H-M   'P 1'
#
loop_
_entity.id
_entity.type
_entity.pdbx_description
1 polymer ?
#
loop_
_entity_poly.entity_id
_entity_poly.type
_entity_poly.pdbx_seq_one_letter_code
_entity_poly.pdbx_strand_id
1 'polypeptide(L)'
;METTLQKKGQLEADISKAITKWEKEFLGRGPLQVKTDILRNMVIVHLKGILTPAEKELAKTEAGMISIKKNRADLIEAGNHHLREIILTATGVTVDSFHTDISTRNAERIIVFILKENLEKQLNE
;
A
#
# COMPACT_ATOMS: atom_id res chain seq x y z
N MET A 1 5.00 -24.11 -20.08
CA MET A 1 3.93 -23.12 -19.82
C MET A 1 4.56 -21.76 -20.05
N GLU A 2 4.18 -21.08 -21.12
CA GLU A 2 4.68 -19.74 -21.43
C GLU A 2 4.19 -18.78 -20.34
N THR A 3 5.08 -18.37 -19.43
CA THR A 3 4.84 -17.22 -18.56
C THR A 3 4.83 -15.98 -19.45
N THR A 4 3.63 -15.56 -19.84
CA THR A 4 3.44 -14.26 -20.50
C THR A 4 3.94 -13.20 -19.53
N LEU A 5 5.05 -12.51 -19.86
CA LEU A 5 5.53 -11.39 -19.05
C LEU A 5 4.38 -10.39 -18.90
N GLN A 6 3.85 -10.24 -17.68
CA GLN A 6 2.86 -9.21 -17.41
C GLN A 6 3.53 -7.85 -17.60
N LYS A 7 2.92 -6.99 -18.41
CA LYS A 7 3.38 -5.61 -18.57
C LYS A 7 3.34 -4.89 -17.23
N LYS A 8 4.35 -4.07 -16.93
CA LYS A 8 4.48 -3.28 -15.68
C LYS A 8 3.16 -2.66 -15.20
N GLY A 9 2.44 -1.97 -16.08
CA GLY A 9 1.18 -1.32 -15.73
C GLY A 9 0.04 -2.28 -15.33
N GLN A 10 0.03 -3.51 -15.85
CA GLN A 10 -0.92 -4.54 -15.43
C GLN A 10 -0.61 -5.01 -14.00
N LEU A 11 0.67 -5.25 -13.70
CA LEU A 11 1.11 -5.65 -12.36
C LEU A 11 0.83 -4.56 -11.32
N GLU A 12 1.11 -3.29 -11.65
CA GLU A 12 0.75 -2.13 -10.82
C GLU A 12 -0.76 -2.06 -10.54
N ALA A 13 -1.58 -2.29 -11.56
CA ALA A 13 -3.04 -2.30 -11.41
C ALA A 13 -3.51 -3.48 -10.53
N ASP A 14 -2.90 -4.65 -10.66
CA ASP A 14 -3.28 -5.84 -9.90
C ASP A 14 -2.86 -5.73 -8.43
N ILE A 15 -1.68 -5.17 -8.14
CA ILE A 15 -1.28 -4.82 -6.76
C ILE A 15 -2.26 -3.81 -6.17
N SER A 16 -2.63 -2.77 -6.92
CA SER A 16 -3.58 -1.75 -6.45
C SER A 16 -4.93 -2.36 -6.06
N LYS A 17 -5.45 -3.31 -6.85
CA LYS A 17 -6.68 -4.05 -6.55
C LYS A 17 -6.53 -4.93 -5.31
N ALA A 18 -5.43 -5.67 -5.20
CA ALA A 18 -5.18 -6.57 -4.08
C ALA A 18 -5.09 -5.80 -2.74
N ILE A 19 -4.37 -4.67 -2.72
CA ILE A 19 -4.29 -3.79 -1.54
C ILE A 19 -5.65 -3.19 -1.20
N THR A 20 -6.42 -2.75 -2.20
CA THR A 20 -7.78 -2.22 -1.99
C THR A 20 -8.69 -3.26 -1.34
N LYS A 21 -8.64 -4.50 -1.85
CA LYS A 21 -9.41 -5.63 -1.32
C LYS A 21 -8.99 -5.91 0.13
N TRP A 22 -7.69 -5.97 0.39
CA TRP A 22 -7.16 -6.18 1.73
C TRP A 22 -7.59 -5.09 2.72
N GLU A 23 -7.49 -3.80 2.38
CA GLU A 23 -7.94 -2.73 3.28
C GLU A 23 -9.45 -2.86 3.57
N LYS A 24 -10.26 -3.19 2.57
CA LYS A 24 -11.70 -3.38 2.76
C LYS A 24 -12.01 -4.55 3.69
N GLU A 25 -11.34 -5.68 3.52
CA GLU A 25 -11.59 -6.91 4.29
C GLU A 25 -11.01 -6.82 5.70
N PHE A 26 -9.80 -6.28 5.85
CA PHE A 26 -9.09 -6.23 7.13
C PHE A 26 -9.48 -5.01 7.98
N LEU A 27 -9.68 -3.85 7.36
CA LEU A 27 -10.00 -2.60 8.08
C LEU A 27 -11.50 -2.23 8.00
N GLY A 28 -12.31 -3.01 7.29
CA GLY A 28 -13.73 -2.76 7.08
C GLY A 28 -14.05 -1.61 6.12
N ARG A 29 -13.03 -0.95 5.55
CA ARG A 29 -13.20 0.15 4.59
C ARG A 29 -12.02 0.25 3.64
N GLY A 30 -12.32 0.48 2.36
CA GLY A 30 -11.31 0.76 1.35
C GLY A 30 -10.91 2.23 1.28
N PRO A 31 -9.82 2.53 0.56
CA PRO A 31 -9.47 3.88 0.12
C PRO A 31 -10.43 4.33 -1.01
N LEU A 32 -10.49 5.64 -1.27
CA LEU A 32 -11.22 6.20 -2.42
C LEU A 32 -10.43 6.04 -3.72
N GLN A 33 -9.11 6.10 -3.63
CA GLN A 33 -8.21 5.93 -4.77
C GLN A 33 -6.94 5.22 -4.32
N VAL A 34 -6.46 4.32 -5.17
CA VAL A 34 -5.17 3.63 -5.02
C VAL A 34 -4.41 3.76 -6.33
N LYS A 35 -3.11 4.04 -6.22
CA LYS A 35 -2.18 3.91 -7.32
C LYS A 35 -0.94 3.18 -6.83
N THR A 36 -0.47 2.25 -7.64
CA THR A 36 0.81 1.58 -7.40
C THR A 36 1.77 1.98 -8.52
N ASP A 37 3.01 2.24 -8.16
CA ASP A 37 4.10 2.52 -9.08
C ASP A 37 5.27 1.60 -8.73
N ILE A 38 5.81 0.90 -9.74
CA ILE A 38 7.02 0.10 -9.61
C ILE A 38 8.19 0.94 -10.10
N LEU A 39 9.22 1.09 -9.27
CA LEU A 39 10.42 1.85 -9.62
C LEU A 39 11.65 1.14 -9.04
N ARG A 40 12.58 0.71 -9.89
CA ARG A 40 13.74 -0.11 -9.50
C ARG A 40 13.29 -1.36 -8.73
N ASN A 41 13.81 -1.55 -7.51
CA ASN A 41 13.41 -2.60 -6.59
C ASN A 41 12.28 -2.17 -5.63
N MET A 42 11.53 -1.11 -5.93
CA MET A 42 10.49 -0.60 -5.04
C MET A 42 9.10 -0.80 -5.63
N VAL A 43 8.17 -1.19 -4.78
CA VAL A 43 6.73 -1.07 -5.03
C VAL A 43 6.20 0.04 -4.14
N ILE A 44 5.68 1.10 -4.74
CA ILE A 44 5.18 2.28 -4.05
C ILE A 44 3.67 2.31 -4.20
N VAL A 45 2.93 2.28 -3.10
CA VAL A 45 1.46 2.34 -3.09
C VAL A 45 1.01 3.65 -2.46
N HIS A 46 0.29 4.47 -3.22
CA HIS A 46 -0.34 5.69 -2.77
C HIS A 46 -1.84 5.49 -2.62
N LEU A 47 -2.32 5.67 -1.39
CA LEU A 47 -3.72 5.55 -0.99
C LEU A 47 -4.27 6.94 -0.69
N LYS A 48 -5.45 7.28 -1.22
CA LYS A 48 -6.14 8.53 -0.90
C LYS A 48 -7.55 8.28 -0.39
N GLY A 49 -8.01 9.20 0.45
CA GLY A 49 -9.35 9.13 1.06
C GLY A 49 -9.46 8.05 2.13
N ILE A 50 -8.38 7.76 2.86
CA ILE A 50 -8.30 6.65 3.83
C ILE A 50 -8.94 6.94 5.20
N LEU A 51 -9.35 8.20 5.44
CA LEU A 51 -10.02 8.62 6.68
C LEU A 51 -11.53 8.70 6.48
N THR A 52 -12.29 8.28 7.49
CA THR A 52 -13.75 8.38 7.54
C THR A 52 -14.14 9.83 7.80
N PRO A 53 -15.40 10.23 7.55
CA PRO A 53 -15.89 11.54 7.95
C PRO A 53 -15.64 11.82 9.45
N ALA A 54 -15.88 10.83 10.32
CA ALA A 54 -15.65 10.97 11.76
C ALA A 54 -14.17 11.15 12.10
N GLU A 55 -13.26 10.38 11.49
CA GLU A 55 -11.81 10.56 11.68
C GLU A 55 -11.34 11.94 11.18
N LYS A 56 -11.87 12.43 10.06
CA LYS A 56 -11.53 13.78 9.57
C LYS A 56 -11.93 14.86 10.56
N GLU A 57 -13.10 14.74 11.19
CA GLU A 57 -13.54 15.67 12.24
C GLU A 57 -12.62 15.63 13.46
N LEU A 58 -12.27 14.44 13.94
CA LEU A 58 -11.36 14.28 15.07
C LEU A 58 -9.94 14.80 14.78
N ALA A 59 -9.45 14.62 13.54
CA ALA A 59 -8.14 15.08 13.10
C ALA A 59 -7.99 16.62 13.04
N LYS A 60 -9.07 17.39 13.24
CA LYS A 60 -9.02 18.87 13.33
C LYS A 60 -8.29 19.37 14.59
N THR A 61 -8.19 18.52 15.62
CA THR A 61 -7.42 18.83 16.83
C THR A 61 -6.06 18.14 16.79
N GLU A 62 -5.05 18.72 17.42
CA GLU A 62 -3.72 18.12 17.51
C GLU A 62 -3.75 16.74 18.18
N ALA A 63 -4.45 16.63 19.31
CA ALA A 63 -4.59 15.37 20.03
C ALA A 63 -5.30 14.28 19.18
N GLY A 64 -6.39 14.63 18.51
CA GLY A 64 -7.10 13.71 17.62
C GLY A 64 -6.27 13.32 16.40
N MET A 65 -5.52 14.26 15.82
CA MET A 65 -4.59 14.02 14.71
C MET A 65 -3.52 12.99 15.10
N ILE A 66 -2.87 13.17 16.25
CA ILE A 66 -1.84 12.25 16.76
C ILE A 66 -2.44 10.87 17.01
N SER A 67 -3.62 10.82 17.64
CA SER A 67 -4.32 9.57 17.93
C SER A 67 -4.66 8.79 16.66
N ILE A 68 -5.20 9.46 15.63
CA ILE A 68 -5.55 8.82 14.35
C ILE A 68 -4.28 8.37 13.63
N LYS A 69 -3.24 9.20 13.58
CA LYS A 69 -1.97 8.84 12.93
C LYS A 69 -1.38 7.57 13.56
N LYS A 70 -1.35 7.50 14.89
CA LYS A 70 -0.88 6.31 15.62
C LYS A 70 -1.75 5.09 15.35
N ASN A 71 -3.07 5.19 15.57
CA ASN A 71 -3.99 4.06 15.38
C ASN A 71 -3.92 3.49 13.95
N ARG A 72 -3.95 4.37 12.95
CA ARG A 72 -3.87 3.94 11.54
C ARG A 72 -2.52 3.30 11.23
N ALA A 73 -1.41 3.77 11.81
CA ALA A 73 -0.10 3.15 11.64
C ALA A 73 -0.07 1.75 12.25
N ASP A 74 -0.53 1.61 13.51
CA ASP A 74 -0.58 0.33 14.22
C ASP A 74 -1.42 -0.72 13.47
N LEU A 75 -2.54 -0.31 12.86
CA LEU A 75 -3.38 -1.20 12.05
C LEU A 75 -2.68 -1.74 10.79
N ILE A 76 -1.81 -0.94 10.16
CA ILE A 76 -1.03 -1.42 9.01
C ILE A 76 0.09 -2.35 9.46
N GLU A 77 0.74 -2.03 10.58
CA GLU A 77 1.81 -2.87 11.09
C GLU A 77 1.28 -4.25 11.50
N ALA A 78 0.10 -4.31 12.12
CA ALA A 78 -0.60 -5.57 12.40
C ALA A 78 -0.92 -6.38 11.13
N GLY A 79 -1.09 -5.70 10.00
CA GLY A 79 -1.35 -6.27 8.68
C GLY A 79 -0.11 -6.58 7.83
N ASN A 80 1.09 -6.26 8.31
CA ASN A 80 2.32 -6.23 7.51
C ASN A 80 2.61 -7.58 6.83
N HIS A 81 2.39 -8.70 7.53
CA HIS A 81 2.58 -10.04 6.95
C HIS A 81 1.73 -10.27 5.69
N HIS A 82 0.42 -9.98 5.76
CA HIS A 82 -0.48 -10.14 4.61
C HIS A 82 -0.09 -9.21 3.44
N LEU A 83 0.32 -7.98 3.75
CA LEU A 83 0.78 -7.03 2.74
C LEU A 83 2.03 -7.53 2.01
N ARG A 84 3.01 -8.07 2.75
CA ARG A 84 4.21 -8.69 2.16
C ARG A 84 3.88 -9.89 1.29
N GLU A 85 2.93 -10.72 1.72
CA GLU A 85 2.47 -11.88 0.96
C GLU A 85 1.76 -11.49 -0.34
N ILE A 86 0.95 -10.42 -0.33
CA ILE A 86 0.35 -9.85 -1.54
C ILE A 86 1.43 -9.46 -2.54
N ILE A 87 2.48 -8.77 -2.10
CA ILE A 87 3.57 -8.33 -2.98
C ILE A 87 4.37 -9.53 -3.50
N LEU A 88 4.69 -10.50 -2.65
CA LEU A 88 5.38 -11.72 -3.07
C LEU A 88 4.56 -12.49 -4.11
N THR A 89 3.26 -12.65 -3.88
CA THR A 89 2.36 -13.37 -4.79
C THR A 89 2.23 -12.66 -6.14
N ALA A 90 2.15 -11.32 -6.13
CA ALA A 90 2.02 -10.54 -7.35
C ALA A 90 3.33 -10.48 -8.15
N THR A 91 4.47 -10.33 -7.48
CA THR A 91 5.76 -10.02 -8.13
C THR A 91 6.68 -11.23 -8.26
N GLY A 92 6.48 -12.29 -7.47
CA GLY A 92 7.43 -13.38 -7.31
C GLY A 92 8.69 -13.02 -6.52
N VAL A 93 8.85 -11.75 -6.10
CA VAL A 93 10.04 -11.25 -5.41
C VAL A 93 9.72 -10.99 -3.94
N THR A 94 10.61 -11.43 -3.06
CA THR A 94 10.46 -11.22 -1.62
C THR A 94 10.71 -9.76 -1.22
N VAL A 95 9.90 -9.28 -0.27
CA VAL A 95 10.07 -7.95 0.35
C VAL A 95 11.19 -8.03 1.39
N ASP A 96 12.20 -7.18 1.22
CA ASP A 96 13.29 -6.97 2.18
C ASP A 96 12.83 -6.06 3.33
N SER A 97 12.39 -4.84 3.02
CA SER A 97 11.90 -3.88 4.02
C SER A 97 10.57 -3.24 3.62
N PHE A 98 9.86 -2.76 4.64
CA PHE A 98 8.51 -2.20 4.54
C PHE A 98 8.48 -0.88 5.29
N HIS A 99 7.97 0.17 4.65
CA HIS A 99 7.87 1.51 5.22
C HIS A 99 6.50 2.11 4.92
N THR A 100 5.94 2.86 5.87
CA THR A 100 4.68 3.58 5.65
C THR A 100 4.65 4.89 6.41
N ASP A 101 3.98 5.88 5.83
CA ASP A 101 3.57 7.09 6.55
C ASP A 101 2.16 7.51 6.14
N ILE A 102 1.49 8.23 7.04
CA ILE A 102 0.14 8.75 6.88
C ILE A 102 0.12 10.27 7.06
N SER A 103 -0.58 10.95 6.15
CA SER A 103 -0.97 12.35 6.28
C SER A 103 -2.46 12.43 6.58
N THR A 104 -2.78 12.80 7.81
CA THR A 104 -4.16 13.03 8.26
C THR A 104 -4.77 14.29 7.65
N ARG A 105 -3.94 15.29 7.32
CA ARG A 105 -4.35 16.53 6.64
C ARG A 105 -4.92 16.25 5.25
N ASN A 106 -4.24 15.39 4.49
CA ASN A 106 -4.63 15.06 3.11
C ASN A 106 -5.45 13.76 3.03
N ALA A 107 -5.66 13.09 4.16
CA ALA A 107 -6.27 11.77 4.26
C ALA A 107 -5.64 10.76 3.27
N GLU A 108 -4.32 10.71 3.24
CA GLU A 108 -3.53 9.85 2.34
C GLU A 108 -2.48 9.04 3.10
N ARG A 109 -2.07 7.93 2.49
CA ARG A 109 -0.99 7.09 2.97
C ARG A 109 -0.08 6.70 1.82
N ILE A 110 1.21 6.64 2.11
CA ILE A 110 2.19 6.00 1.24
C ILE A 110 2.68 4.74 1.94
N ILE A 111 2.80 3.67 1.16
CA ILE A 111 3.44 2.43 1.56
C ILE A 111 4.55 2.15 0.54
N VAL A 112 5.74 1.83 1.02
CA VAL A 112 6.88 1.48 0.19
C VAL A 112 7.39 0.11 0.60
N PHE A 113 7.39 -0.80 -0.35
CA PHE A 113 8.02 -2.11 -0.23
C PHE A 113 9.35 -2.06 -0.96
N ILE A 114 10.44 -2.38 -0.27
CA ILE A 114 11.76 -2.58 -0.88
C ILE A 114 11.91 -4.08 -1.13
N LEU A 115 12.12 -4.46 -2.38
CA LEU A 115 12.27 -5.84 -2.81
C LEU A 115 13.75 -6.24 -2.83
N LYS A 116 14.01 -7.55 -2.69
CA LYS A 116 15.38 -8.11 -2.78
C LYS A 116 16.01 -7.97 -4.16
N GLU A 117 15.20 -7.82 -5.21
CA GLU A 117 15.65 -7.78 -6.59
C GLU A 117 15.07 -6.56 -7.33
N ASN A 118 15.74 -6.14 -8.39
CA ASN A 118 15.28 -5.03 -9.22
C ASN A 118 14.15 -5.49 -10.15
N LEU A 119 12.92 -5.41 -9.65
CA LEU A 119 11.71 -5.81 -10.36
C LEU A 119 11.50 -5.00 -11.65
N GLU A 120 11.78 -3.70 -11.66
CA GLU A 120 11.63 -2.88 -12.88
C GLU A 120 12.54 -3.36 -14.01
N LYS A 121 13.76 -3.81 -13.69
CA LYS A 121 14.66 -4.40 -14.69
C LYS A 121 14.06 -5.69 -15.26
N GLN A 122 13.53 -6.58 -14.42
CA GLN A 122 12.92 -7.85 -14.84
C GLN A 122 11.66 -7.67 -15.71
N LEU A 123 10.95 -6.56 -15.56
CA LEU A 123 9.76 -6.24 -16.36
C LEU A 123 10.06 -5.60 -17.72
N ASN A 124 11.29 -5.11 -17.90
CA ASN A 124 11.76 -4.45 -19.13
C ASN A 124 12.66 -5.34 -20.00
N GLU A 125 13.08 -6.50 -19.47
CA GLU A 125 13.82 -7.55 -20.17
C GLU A 125 12.85 -8.54 -20.83
#